data_AF-A0A1H9UA58-F1
#
_entry.id   AF-A0A1H9UA58-F1
#
_cell.length_a   1.000
_cell.length_b   1.000
_cell.length_c   1.000
_cell.angle_alpha   90.00
_cell.angle_beta   90.00
_cell.angle_gamma   90.00
#
_symmetry.space_group_name_H-M   'P 1'
#
loop_
_entity.id
_entity.type
_entity.pdbx_description
1 polymer ?
#
loop_
_entity_poly.entity_id
_entity_poly.type
_entity_poly.pdbx_seq_one_letter_code
_entity_poly.pdbx_strand_id
1 'polypeptide(L)'
;MGSLHEALVNFPRKAQTLVTRWNRGVFRDARRAAAPRIEDSRGPVVRTIETVQTLLTACEIDRLVGDYLSGTRIDQLAGRYGVHRATVFAHLRRRNVPRRPVGLDEAEAADAVRLYRTGMSIRAVARQIGADRKCVRSALEADGSKTRSK
;
A
#
# COMPACT_ATOMS: atom_id res chain seq x y z
N MET A 1 -49.97 -33.58 -18.57
CA MET A 1 -48.71 -32.91 -18.21
C MET A 1 -48.52 -31.73 -19.15
N GLY A 2 -49.05 -30.55 -18.79
CA GLY A 2 -48.95 -29.35 -19.61
C GLY A 2 -47.49 -28.90 -19.73
N SER A 3 -47.04 -28.69 -20.97
CA SER A 3 -45.66 -28.31 -21.26
C SER A 3 -45.38 -26.93 -20.67
N LEU A 4 -44.28 -26.79 -19.91
CA LEU A 4 -43.77 -25.49 -19.41
C LEU A 4 -43.60 -24.44 -20.53
N HIS A 5 -43.68 -24.86 -21.79
CA HIS A 5 -43.68 -24.00 -22.97
C HIS A 5 -44.91 -23.08 -23.05
N GLU A 6 -46.11 -23.52 -22.64
CA GLU A 6 -47.33 -22.70 -22.71
C GLU A 6 -47.33 -21.53 -21.73
N ALA A 7 -46.72 -21.70 -20.55
CA ALA A 7 -46.66 -20.66 -19.51
C ALA A 7 -45.64 -19.53 -19.81
N LEU A 8 -44.75 -19.72 -20.81
CA LEU A 8 -43.60 -18.84 -21.06
C LEU A 8 -43.71 -18.00 -22.34
N VAL A 9 -44.81 -18.14 -23.09
CA VAL A 9 -45.01 -17.45 -24.38
C VAL A 9 -45.03 -15.92 -24.20
N ASN A 10 -45.46 -15.42 -23.04
CA ASN A 10 -45.56 -13.98 -22.74
C ASN A 10 -44.33 -13.40 -22.00
N PHE A 11 -43.24 -14.18 -21.86
CA PHE A 11 -42.03 -13.71 -21.19
C PHE A 11 -41.09 -12.96 -22.17
N PRO A 12 -40.38 -11.92 -21.70
CA PRO A 12 -39.44 -11.17 -22.53
C PRO A 12 -38.34 -12.10 -23.09
N ARG A 13 -37.89 -11.84 -24.33
CA ARG A 13 -36.90 -12.69 -25.04
C ARG A 13 -35.66 -13.06 -24.23
N LYS A 14 -35.24 -12.18 -23.31
CA LYS A 14 -34.12 -12.44 -22.39
C LYS A 14 -34.39 -13.62 -21.45
N ALA A 15 -35.61 -13.76 -20.92
CA ALA A 15 -36.01 -14.87 -20.05
C ALA A 15 -36.11 -16.18 -20.85
N GLN A 16 -36.65 -16.16 -22.07
CA GLN A 16 -36.67 -17.34 -22.96
C GLN A 16 -35.26 -17.84 -23.29
N THR A 17 -34.30 -16.92 -23.43
CA THR A 17 -32.89 -17.22 -23.66
C THR A 17 -32.24 -17.93 -22.46
N LEU A 18 -32.60 -17.52 -21.23
CA LEU A 18 -32.11 -18.18 -20.03
C LEU A 18 -32.67 -19.61 -19.91
N VAL A 19 -33.96 -19.81 -20.19
CA VAL A 19 -34.60 -21.14 -20.17
C VAL A 19 -34.02 -22.06 -21.23
N THR A 20 -33.79 -21.58 -22.46
CA THR A 20 -33.12 -22.39 -23.50
C THR A 20 -31.69 -22.73 -23.14
N ARG A 21 -30.92 -21.82 -22.54
CA ARG A 21 -29.57 -22.09 -22.04
C ARG A 21 -29.56 -23.10 -20.89
N TRP A 22 -30.54 -23.01 -19.98
CA TRP A 22 -30.73 -23.97 -18.90
C TRP A 22 -31.05 -25.38 -19.44
N ASN A 23 -32.00 -25.50 -20.36
CA ASN A 23 -32.37 -26.78 -20.98
C ASN A 23 -31.19 -27.38 -21.78
N ARG A 24 -30.35 -26.54 -22.38
CA ARG A 24 -29.08 -26.96 -23.02
C ARG A 24 -27.99 -27.36 -22.00
N GLY A 25 -28.22 -27.16 -20.70
CA GLY A 25 -27.30 -27.51 -19.64
C GLY A 25 -26.14 -26.55 -19.45
N VAL A 26 -26.22 -25.33 -20.01
CA VAL A 26 -25.15 -24.31 -19.89
C VAL A 26 -24.90 -23.92 -18.43
N PHE A 27 -25.95 -23.98 -17.60
CA PHE A 27 -25.89 -23.70 -16.17
C PHE A 27 -25.95 -24.96 -15.30
N ARG A 28 -25.87 -26.16 -15.89
CA ARG A 28 -25.57 -27.33 -15.06
C ARG A 28 -24.18 -27.06 -14.51
N ASP A 29 -24.10 -26.81 -13.22
CA ASP A 29 -22.86 -26.65 -12.49
C ASP A 29 -21.95 -27.82 -12.89
N ALA A 30 -20.97 -27.54 -13.75
CA ALA A 30 -19.73 -28.27 -13.69
C ALA A 30 -19.18 -27.86 -12.33
N ARG A 31 -19.55 -28.62 -11.28
CA ARG A 31 -18.85 -28.59 -10.01
C ARG A 31 -17.39 -28.65 -10.40
N ARG A 32 -16.71 -27.51 -10.35
CA ARG A 32 -15.30 -27.43 -10.68
C ARG A 32 -14.67 -28.45 -9.76
N ALA A 33 -14.18 -29.56 -10.32
CA ALA A 33 -13.64 -30.63 -9.50
C ALA A 33 -12.66 -29.97 -8.55
N ALA A 34 -12.93 -30.07 -7.24
CA ALA A 34 -12.04 -29.49 -6.25
C ALA A 34 -10.68 -30.13 -6.52
N ALA A 35 -9.65 -29.31 -6.74
CA ALA A 35 -8.30 -29.84 -6.92
C ALA A 35 -8.01 -30.82 -5.76
N PRO A 36 -7.41 -31.99 -6.03
CA PRO A 36 -7.20 -32.99 -4.99
C PRO A 36 -6.42 -32.36 -3.84
N ARG A 37 -6.96 -32.47 -2.62
CA ARG A 37 -6.26 -32.06 -1.41
C ARG A 37 -5.13 -33.07 -1.19
N ILE A 38 -3.89 -32.59 -1.15
CA ILE A 38 -2.75 -33.42 -0.76
C ILE A 38 -2.87 -33.60 0.76
N GLU A 39 -3.13 -34.83 1.20
CA GLU A 39 -3.31 -35.19 2.61
C GLU A 39 -2.21 -36.18 3.01
N ASP A 40 -1.63 -35.99 4.19
CA ASP A 40 -0.75 -36.95 4.87
C ASP A 40 -1.52 -37.54 6.07
N SER A 41 -0.99 -38.58 6.71
CA SER A 41 -1.41 -39.19 7.98
C SER A 41 -1.72 -38.20 9.12
N ARG A 42 -1.27 -36.94 9.01
CA ARG A 42 -1.50 -35.85 9.98
C ARG A 42 -2.57 -34.85 9.55
N GLY A 43 -3.22 -35.07 8.40
CA GLY A 43 -4.24 -34.20 7.83
C GLY A 43 -3.79 -33.43 6.58
N PRO A 44 -4.56 -32.40 6.16
CA PRO A 44 -4.31 -31.67 4.92
C PRO A 44 -2.95 -30.96 4.94
N VAL A 45 -2.12 -31.23 3.93
CA VAL A 45 -0.82 -30.58 3.76
C VAL A 45 -1.06 -29.17 3.23
N VAL A 46 -0.94 -28.18 4.12
CA VAL A 46 -0.84 -26.77 3.71
C VAL A 46 0.51 -26.61 3.01
N ARG A 47 0.50 -26.04 1.80
CA ARG A 47 1.73 -25.81 1.01
C ARG A 47 2.76 -25.09 1.88
N THR A 48 4.01 -25.57 1.86
CA THR A 48 5.13 -24.93 2.53
C THR A 48 5.16 -23.45 2.14
N ILE A 49 5.08 -22.57 3.13
CA ILE A 49 5.27 -21.14 2.90
C ILE A 49 6.77 -20.97 2.60
N GLU A 50 7.12 -20.98 1.31
CA GLU A 50 8.52 -20.95 0.85
C GLU A 50 9.28 -19.69 1.29
N THR A 51 8.56 -18.62 1.66
CA THR A 51 9.15 -17.35 2.10
C THR A 51 8.75 -17.05 3.53
N VAL A 52 9.72 -17.03 4.44
CA VAL A 52 9.53 -16.53 5.81
C VAL A 52 8.99 -15.11 5.73
N GLN A 53 7.75 -14.90 6.15
CA GLN A 53 7.17 -13.56 6.22
C GLN A 53 7.70 -12.86 7.47
N THR A 54 8.44 -11.76 7.30
CA THR A 54 8.81 -10.88 8.41
C THR A 54 7.57 -10.14 8.88
N LEU A 55 6.88 -10.68 9.88
CA LEU A 55 5.69 -10.08 10.47
C LEU A 55 6.08 -9.31 11.73
N LEU A 56 5.86 -8.00 11.73
CA LEU A 56 5.95 -7.19 12.94
C LEU A 56 4.79 -7.57 13.88
N THR A 57 5.12 -7.78 15.15
CA THR A 57 4.14 -7.94 16.22
C THR A 57 3.34 -6.65 16.41
N ALA A 58 2.14 -6.75 17.01
CA ALA A 58 1.30 -5.57 17.26
C ALA A 58 2.05 -4.48 18.07
N CYS A 59 2.84 -4.89 19.06
CA CYS A 59 3.64 -3.99 19.87
C CYS A 59 4.75 -3.29 19.06
N GLU A 60 5.41 -3.99 18.14
CA GLU A 60 6.40 -3.37 17.24
C GLU A 60 5.76 -2.39 16.27
N ILE A 61 4.54 -2.67 15.80
CA ILE A 61 3.78 -1.73 14.98
C ILE A 61 3.45 -0.46 15.77
N ASP A 62 3.08 -0.58 17.05
CA ASP A 62 2.82 0.59 17.90
C ASP A 62 4.08 1.43 18.13
N ARG A 63 5.23 0.77 18.36
CA ARG A 63 6.53 1.47 18.46
C ARG A 63 6.92 2.15 17.15
N LEU A 64 6.70 1.49 16.01
CA LEU A 64 6.93 2.05 14.68
C LEU A 64 6.07 3.29 14.45
N VAL A 65 4.81 3.27 14.86
CA VAL A 65 3.93 4.45 14.80
C VAL A 65 4.45 5.56 15.71
N GLY A 66 4.89 5.24 16.93
CA GLY A 66 5.50 6.21 17.85
C GLY A 66 6.74 6.87 17.26
N ASP A 67 7.66 6.08 16.69
CA ASP A 67 8.86 6.58 16.02
C ASP A 67 8.52 7.47 14.83
N TYR A 68 7.50 7.10 14.04
CA TYR A 68 7.02 7.92 12.93
C TYR A 68 6.49 9.28 13.40
N LEU A 69 5.68 9.29 14.46
CA LEU A 69 5.13 10.51 15.04
C LEU A 69 6.20 11.38 15.70
N SER A 70 7.28 10.77 16.21
CA SER A 70 8.46 11.49 16.72
C SER A 70 9.28 12.19 15.62
N GLY A 71 8.95 11.95 14.35
CA GLY A 71 9.57 12.57 13.19
C GLY A 71 10.64 11.73 12.51
N THR A 72 10.81 10.46 12.91
CA THR A 72 11.81 9.59 12.29
C THR A 72 11.43 9.29 10.83
N ARG A 73 12.41 9.40 9.92
CA ARG A 73 12.19 9.18 8.48
C ARG A 73 11.79 7.74 8.19
N ILE A 74 10.96 7.56 7.16
CA ILE A 74 10.47 6.23 6.73
C ILE A 74 11.60 5.29 6.32
N ASP A 75 12.66 5.82 5.70
CA ASP A 75 13.82 5.01 5.30
C ASP A 75 14.58 4.48 6.53
N GLN A 76 14.64 5.28 7.60
CA GLN A 76 15.23 4.85 8.87
C GLN A 76 14.32 3.84 9.60
N LEU A 77 13.00 4.04 9.58
CA LEU A 77 12.04 3.06 10.10
C LEU A 77 12.17 1.71 9.38
N ALA A 78 12.23 1.74 8.04
CA ALA A 78 12.37 0.54 7.21
C ALA A 78 13.64 -0.25 7.59
N GLY A 79 14.77 0.44 7.74
CA GLY A 79 16.02 -0.17 8.20
C GLY A 79 15.93 -0.71 9.63
N ARG A 80 15.39 0.07 10.58
CA ARG A 80 15.29 -0.30 12.00
C ARG A 80 14.42 -1.52 12.24
N TYR A 81 13.29 -1.61 11.55
CA TYR A 81 12.30 -2.68 11.74
C TYR A 81 12.46 -3.82 10.72
N GLY A 82 13.45 -3.77 9.83
CA GLY A 82 13.71 -4.82 8.84
C GLY A 82 12.56 -5.02 7.84
N VAL A 83 11.76 -3.98 7.61
CA VAL A 83 10.58 -4.02 6.73
C VAL A 83 10.75 -3.12 5.53
N HIS A 84 10.14 -3.49 4.41
CA HIS A 84 10.12 -2.64 3.24
C HIS A 84 9.34 -1.33 3.50
N ARG A 85 9.77 -0.21 2.93
CA ARG A 85 9.12 1.11 3.06
C ARG A 85 7.61 1.09 2.76
N ALA A 86 7.17 0.26 1.82
CA ALA A 86 5.76 0.09 1.48
C ALA A 86 4.96 -0.55 2.63
N THR A 87 5.59 -1.47 3.36
CA THR A 87 5.03 -2.14 4.54
C THR A 87 4.84 -1.14 5.69
N VAL A 88 5.82 -0.26 5.91
CA VAL A 88 5.69 0.86 6.87
C VAL A 88 4.44 1.70 6.55
N PHE A 89 4.27 2.13 5.29
CA PHE A 89 3.08 2.87 4.88
C PHE A 89 1.78 2.08 5.05
N ALA A 90 1.80 0.78 4.80
CA ALA A 90 0.62 -0.07 5.02
C ALA A 90 0.23 -0.12 6.50
N HIS A 91 1.21 -0.22 7.41
CA HIS A 91 0.97 -0.18 8.85
C HIS A 91 0.43 1.18 9.30
N LEU A 92 1.02 2.29 8.84
CA LEU A 92 0.55 3.65 9.15
C LEU A 92 -0.89 3.88 8.66
N ARG A 93 -1.20 3.45 7.43
CA ARG A 93 -2.55 3.56 6.86
C ARG A 93 -3.57 2.76 7.66
N ARG A 94 -3.24 1.53 8.09
CA ARG A 94 -4.12 0.68 8.90
C ARG A 94 -4.42 1.30 10.28
N ARG A 95 -3.52 2.13 10.81
CA ARG A 95 -3.70 2.86 12.08
C ARG A 95 -4.24 4.28 11.90
N ASN A 96 -4.71 4.64 10.70
CA ASN A 96 -5.23 5.98 10.36
C ASN A 96 -4.24 7.12 10.64
N VAL A 97 -2.94 6.86 10.57
CA VAL A 97 -1.93 7.90 10.74
C VAL A 97 -1.82 8.70 9.44
N PRO A 98 -2.02 10.02 9.46
CA PRO A 98 -1.91 10.85 8.27
C PRO A 98 -0.48 10.80 7.73
N ARG A 99 -0.36 10.83 6.41
CA ARG A 99 0.96 10.98 5.78
C ARG A 99 1.49 12.38 6.05
N ARG A 100 2.69 12.45 6.63
CA ARG A 100 3.46 13.68 6.67
C ARG A 100 3.63 14.24 5.25
N PRO A 101 3.50 15.56 5.05
CA PRO A 101 3.71 16.18 3.75
C PRO A 101 5.06 15.80 3.16
N VAL A 102 5.08 15.65 1.84
CA VAL A 102 6.30 15.33 1.09
C VAL A 102 7.23 16.55 1.15
N GLY A 103 8.37 16.42 1.83
CA GLY A 103 9.30 17.52 2.05
C GLY A 103 10.37 17.19 3.09
N LEU A 104 11.16 18.20 3.45
CA LEU A 104 12.05 18.14 4.61
C LEU A 104 11.20 18.09 5.88
N ASP A 105 11.64 17.32 6.88
CA ASP A 105 11.08 17.45 8.23
C ASP A 105 11.35 18.87 8.77
N GLU A 106 10.62 19.30 9.79
CA GLU A 106 10.77 20.61 10.41
C GLU A 106 12.20 20.84 10.94
N ALA A 107 12.78 19.82 11.58
CA ALA A 107 14.19 19.86 12.01
C ALA A 107 15.16 20.01 10.83
N GLU A 108 14.87 19.33 9.73
CA GLU A 108 15.72 19.33 8.54
C GLU A 108 15.56 20.59 7.70
N ALA A 109 14.36 21.18 7.72
CA ALA A 109 14.06 22.48 7.14
C ALA A 109 14.81 23.56 7.92
N ALA A 110 14.79 23.51 9.26
CA ALA A 110 15.57 24.40 10.11
C ALA A 110 17.08 24.27 9.87
N ASP A 111 17.58 23.03 9.74
CA ASP A 111 18.97 22.76 9.40
C ASP A 111 19.32 23.25 7.99
N ALA A 112 18.44 23.06 7.01
CA ALA A 112 18.61 23.54 5.64
C ALA A 112 18.69 25.07 5.58
N VAL A 113 17.81 25.75 6.30
CA VAL A 113 17.81 27.21 6.44
C VAL A 113 19.10 27.68 7.09
N ARG A 114 19.54 27.04 8.18
CA ARG A 114 20.79 27.37 8.87
C ARG A 114 22.01 27.25 7.94
N LEU A 115 22.14 26.12 7.23
CA LEU A 115 23.25 25.88 6.29
C LEU A 115 23.19 26.83 5.07
N TYR A 116 22.01 27.18 4.61
CA TYR A 116 21.88 28.16 3.52
C TYR A 116 22.29 29.57 3.97
N ARG A 117 21.91 29.97 5.20
CA ARG A 117 22.31 31.27 5.79
C ARG A 117 23.81 31.38 6.01
N THR A 118 24.53 30.27 6.24
CA THR A 118 26.01 30.27 6.31
C THR A 118 26.68 30.45 4.94
N GLY A 119 25.91 30.65 3.87
CA GLY A 119 26.41 30.90 2.51
C GLY A 119 26.56 29.65 1.65
N MET A 120 26.14 28.48 2.12
CA MET A 120 26.17 27.27 1.29
C MET A 120 25.13 27.36 0.16
N SER A 121 25.51 26.92 -1.03
CA SER A 121 24.55 26.80 -2.13
C SER A 121 23.50 25.74 -1.84
N ILE A 122 22.29 25.89 -2.43
CA ILE A 122 21.20 24.89 -2.34
C ILE A 122 21.70 23.47 -2.69
N ARG A 123 22.63 23.34 -3.65
CA ARG A 123 23.22 22.05 -4.03
C ARG A 123 24.10 21.44 -2.93
N ALA A 124 24.84 22.25 -2.20
CA ALA A 124 25.67 21.78 -1.09
C ALA A 124 24.79 21.36 0.10
N VAL A 125 23.79 22.18 0.44
CA VAL A 125 22.81 21.88 1.50
C VAL A 125 22.07 20.57 1.21
N ALA A 126 21.56 20.40 -0.01
CA ALA A 126 20.86 19.18 -0.44
C ALA A 126 21.73 17.92 -0.28
N ARG A 127 23.02 18.00 -0.62
CA ARG A 127 23.95 16.88 -0.43
C ARG A 127 24.22 16.59 1.05
N GLN A 128 24.34 17.62 1.88
CA GLN A 128 24.64 17.47 3.29
C GLN A 128 23.47 16.88 4.09
N ILE A 129 22.24 17.27 3.74
CA ILE A 129 21.00 16.77 4.38
C ILE A 129 20.51 15.47 3.73
N GLY A 130 21.04 15.12 2.55
CA GLY A 130 20.59 13.95 1.80
C GLY A 130 19.15 14.10 1.29
N ALA A 131 18.77 15.31 0.87
CA ALA A 131 17.44 15.63 0.37
C ALA A 131 17.49 16.16 -1.06
N ASP A 132 16.37 16.08 -1.79
CA ASP A 132 16.31 16.66 -3.14
C ASP A 132 16.39 18.20 -3.08
N ARG A 133 17.02 18.78 -4.09
CA ARG A 133 17.19 20.25 -4.23
C ARG A 133 15.85 20.98 -4.26
N LYS A 134 14.79 20.34 -4.78
CA LYS A 134 13.44 20.91 -4.77
C LYS A 134 12.89 21.01 -3.35
N CYS A 135 13.12 20.01 -2.50
CA CYS A 135 12.69 20.04 -1.09
C CYS A 135 13.40 21.15 -0.31
N VAL A 136 14.72 21.31 -0.52
CA VAL A 136 15.49 22.41 0.08
C VAL A 136 14.96 23.76 -0.40
N ARG A 137 14.69 23.92 -1.70
CA ARG A 137 14.10 25.15 -2.24
C ARG A 137 12.75 25.47 -1.60
N SER A 138 11.83 24.50 -1.54
CA SER A 138 10.52 24.72 -0.93
C SER A 138 10.60 25.07 0.55
N ALA A 139 11.55 24.48 1.30
CA ALA A 139 11.76 24.85 2.71
C ALA A 139 12.29 26.29 2.85
N LEU A 140 13.20 26.71 1.97
CA LEU A 140 13.71 28.09 1.95
C LEU A 140 12.62 29.11 1.57
N GLU A 141 11.75 28.77 0.61
CA GLU A 141 10.61 29.58 0.21
C GLU A 141 9.56 29.70 1.34
N ALA A 142 9.29 28.61 2.07
CA ALA A 142 8.40 28.61 3.23
C ALA A 142 8.93 29.47 4.39
N ASP A 143 10.25 29.53 4.58
CA ASP A 143 10.91 30.43 5.56
C ASP A 143 10.99 31.90 5.06
N GLY A 144 10.54 32.20 3.84
CA GLY A 144 10.60 33.53 3.25
C GLY A 144 12.01 33.97 2.81
N SER A 145 12.97 33.05 2.79
CA SER A 145 14.33 33.34 2.38
C SER A 145 14.43 33.48 0.85
N LYS A 146 14.89 34.65 0.38
CA LYS A 146 15.09 34.87 -1.06
C LYS A 146 16.16 33.91 -1.57
N THR A 147 15.75 32.97 -2.41
CA THR A 147 16.70 32.11 -3.11
C THR A 147 17.58 32.99 -3.96
N ARG A 148 18.90 32.92 -3.77
CA ARG A 148 19.86 33.62 -4.61
C ARG A 148 19.70 33.03 -6.00
N SER A 149 19.15 33.83 -6.91
CA SER A 149 19.19 33.51 -8.33
C SER A 149 20.63 33.24 -8.73
N LYS A 150 20.80 32.26 -9.61
CA LYS A 150 22.09 32.01 -10.26
C LYS A 150 22.43 33.19 -11.18
#